data_AF-X1K8E3-F1
#
_entry.id   AF-X1K8E3-F1
#
_cell.length_a   1.000
_cell.length_b   1.000
_cell.length_c   1.000
_cell.angle_alpha   90.00
_cell.angle_beta   90.00
_cell.angle_gamma   90.00
#
_symmetry.space_group_name_H-M   'P 1'
#
loop_
_entity.id
_entity.type
_entity.pdbx_description
1 polymer ?
#
loop_
_entity_poly.entity_id
_entity_poly.type
_entity_poly.pdbx_seq_one_letter_code
_entity_poly.pdbx_strand_id
1 'polypeptide(L)'
;MADEVYRGAERITSDETKSFYGLYNKVIATGSMSKAYGLPGLRIGWAVGPVSTIDDIWARHEYIAISATMLSNKLAARALSPKVRPRIIQRTRDYIKQG
;
A
#
# COMPACT_ATOMS: atom_id res chain seq x y z
N MET A 1 2.48 14.41 5.52
CA MET A 1 2.39 13.30 4.53
C MET A 1 3.20 12.14 5.08
N ALA A 2 2.67 10.93 5.03
CA ALA A 2 3.30 9.71 5.55
C ALA A 2 3.36 8.65 4.45
N ASP A 3 4.57 8.18 4.12
CA ASP A 3 4.77 7.06 3.20
C ASP A 3 4.88 5.75 3.97
N GLU A 4 3.87 4.87 3.78
CA GLU A 4 3.69 3.64 4.53
C GLU A 4 3.90 2.38 3.66
N VAL A 5 4.65 2.49 2.55
CA VAL A 5 4.92 1.35 1.65
C VAL A 5 5.57 0.14 2.33
N TYR A 6 6.26 0.33 3.45
CA TYR A 6 6.90 -0.73 4.24
C TYR A 6 6.03 -1.29 5.37
N ARG A 7 4.79 -0.78 5.55
CA ARG A 7 3.88 -1.24 6.61
C ARG A 7 3.57 -2.74 6.45
N GLY A 8 3.85 -3.53 7.48
CA GLY A 8 3.77 -5.01 7.44
C GLY A 8 5.11 -5.71 7.17
N ALA A 9 6.17 -4.99 6.80
CA ALA A 9 7.51 -5.54 6.57
C ALA A 9 8.49 -5.19 7.71
N GLU A 10 7.99 -5.06 8.94
CA GLU A 10 8.79 -4.75 10.11
C GLU A 10 9.83 -5.85 10.39
N ARG A 11 11.10 -5.45 10.64
CA ARG A 11 12.21 -6.38 10.93
C ARG A 11 12.17 -6.90 12.37
N ILE A 12 11.87 -6.02 13.32
CA ILE A 12 12.06 -6.27 14.77
C ILE A 12 10.78 -6.79 15.43
N THR A 13 9.61 -6.25 15.05
CA THR A 13 8.31 -6.64 15.64
C THR A 13 7.50 -7.51 14.69
N SER A 14 6.70 -8.42 15.25
CA SER A 14 5.67 -9.17 14.50
C SER A 14 4.40 -8.36 14.28
N ASP A 15 4.20 -7.26 15.00
CA ASP A 15 2.99 -6.47 14.90
C ASP A 15 3.07 -5.50 13.71
N GLU A 16 1.95 -5.34 13.01
CA GLU A 16 1.85 -4.37 11.94
C GLU A 16 1.80 -2.96 12.53
N THR A 17 2.68 -2.08 12.07
CA THR A 17 2.73 -0.69 12.54
C THR A 17 1.38 -0.01 12.30
N LYS A 18 0.89 0.76 13.28
CA LYS A 18 -0.35 1.54 13.09
C LYS A 18 -0.12 2.60 11.99
N SER A 19 -1.13 2.82 11.15
CA SER A 19 -1.09 3.91 10.17
C SER A 19 -1.21 5.26 10.88
N PHE A 20 -0.63 6.29 10.29
CA PHE A 20 -0.86 7.68 10.68
C PHE A 20 -2.26 8.17 10.31
N TYR A 21 -2.94 7.48 9.39
CA TYR A 21 -4.32 7.78 9.06
C TYR A 21 -5.22 7.61 10.30
N GLY A 22 -6.03 8.62 10.60
CA GLY A 22 -6.88 8.67 11.79
C GLY A 22 -6.22 9.27 13.04
N LEU A 23 -4.91 9.51 13.04
CA LEU A 23 -4.22 10.21 14.15
C LEU A 23 -4.33 11.74 14.03
N TYR A 24 -4.46 12.25 12.80
CA TYR A 24 -4.61 13.68 12.56
C TYR A 24 -5.42 13.94 11.28
N ASN A 25 -6.26 14.98 11.33
CA ASN A 25 -7.27 15.26 10.31
C ASN A 25 -6.70 15.76 8.97
N LYS A 26 -5.40 16.07 8.88
CA LYS A 26 -4.75 16.50 7.63
C LYS A 26 -3.70 15.49 7.14
N VAL A 27 -3.73 14.25 7.65
CA VAL A 27 -2.78 13.21 7.22
C VAL A 27 -3.15 12.71 5.83
N ILE A 28 -2.13 12.64 4.98
CA ILE A 28 -2.16 11.87 3.73
C ILE A 28 -1.22 10.69 3.94
N ALA A 29 -1.77 9.48 3.97
CA ALA A 29 -1.04 8.23 4.06
C ALA A 29 -1.01 7.56 2.69
N THR A 30 0.16 7.11 2.24
CA THR A 30 0.34 6.43 0.95
C THR A 30 0.82 5.01 1.14
N GLY A 31 0.36 4.10 0.28
CA GLY A 31 0.77 2.71 0.27
C GLY A 31 0.97 2.18 -1.15
N SER A 32 1.70 1.07 -1.28
CA SER A 32 1.89 0.42 -2.57
C SER A 32 2.14 -1.07 -2.45
N MET A 33 1.93 -1.77 -3.56
CA MET A 33 2.22 -3.20 -3.67
C MET A 33 3.73 -3.52 -3.78
N SER A 34 4.60 -2.50 -3.89
CA SER A 34 5.99 -2.72 -4.32
C SER A 34 6.94 -3.24 -3.24
N LYS A 35 6.71 -2.85 -1.98
CA LYS A 35 7.65 -3.14 -0.87
C LYS A 35 7.10 -4.23 0.04
N ALA A 36 6.21 -3.90 0.98
CA ALA A 36 5.69 -4.87 1.94
C ALA A 36 5.06 -6.11 1.28
N TYR A 37 4.36 -5.90 0.15
CA TYR A 37 3.69 -6.97 -0.58
C TYR A 37 4.58 -7.68 -1.62
N GLY A 38 5.77 -7.16 -1.92
CA GLY A 38 6.70 -7.77 -2.88
C GLY A 38 6.11 -8.01 -4.27
N LEU A 39 5.18 -7.14 -4.71
CA LEU A 39 4.49 -7.21 -6.00
C LEU A 39 4.70 -5.91 -6.80
N PRO A 40 5.96 -5.48 -7.06
CA PRO A 40 6.24 -4.22 -7.75
C PRO A 40 5.70 -4.20 -9.18
N GLY A 41 5.64 -5.35 -9.87
CA GLY A 41 5.17 -5.45 -11.26
C GLY A 41 3.70 -5.08 -11.48
N LEU A 42 2.87 -5.08 -10.43
CA LEU A 42 1.45 -4.70 -10.56
C LEU A 42 1.27 -3.20 -10.80
N ARG A 43 2.25 -2.38 -10.40
CA ARG A 43 2.18 -0.91 -10.48
C ARG A 43 0.94 -0.31 -9.78
N ILE A 44 0.53 -0.93 -8.67
CA ILE A 44 -0.61 -0.47 -7.86
C ILE A 44 -0.11 0.21 -6.58
N GLY A 45 -0.62 1.42 -6.36
CA GLY A 45 -0.50 2.19 -5.12
C GLY A 45 -1.80 2.92 -4.80
N TRP A 46 -1.89 3.46 -3.60
CA TRP A 46 -3.07 4.19 -3.13
C TRP A 46 -2.65 5.31 -2.19
N ALA A 47 -3.53 6.30 -2.06
CA ALA A 47 -3.43 7.38 -1.09
C ALA A 47 -4.75 7.47 -0.30
N VAL A 48 -4.65 7.78 0.99
CA VAL A 48 -5.80 7.96 1.89
C VAL A 48 -5.58 9.25 2.67
N GLY A 49 -6.60 10.11 2.75
CA GLY A 49 -6.51 11.41 3.40
C GLY A 49 -7.82 12.19 3.32
N PRO A 50 -7.81 13.50 3.60
CA PRO A 50 -9.01 14.35 3.52
C PRO A 50 -9.61 14.34 2.12
N VAL A 51 -10.95 14.29 2.03
CA VAL A 51 -11.69 14.20 0.76
C VAL A 51 -11.25 15.27 -0.24
N SER A 52 -11.22 16.53 0.18
CA SER A 52 -10.79 17.65 -0.68
C SER A 52 -9.41 17.45 -1.29
N THR A 53 -8.47 16.88 -0.53
CA THR A 53 -7.11 16.61 -1.00
C THR A 53 -7.05 15.39 -1.91
N ILE A 54 -7.87 14.36 -1.65
CA ILE A 54 -7.96 13.19 -2.53
C ILE A 54 -8.57 13.57 -3.87
N ASP A 55 -9.57 14.45 -3.89
CA ASP A 55 -10.17 14.97 -5.13
C ASP A 55 -9.13 15.75 -5.97
N ASP A 56 -8.34 16.60 -5.32
CA ASP A 56 -7.22 17.31 -5.95
C ASP A 56 -6.17 16.34 -6.55
N ILE A 57 -5.89 15.24 -5.86
CA ILE A 57 -4.97 14.20 -6.33
C ILE A 57 -5.57 13.43 -7.50
N TRP A 58 -6.87 13.09 -7.44
CA TRP A 58 -7.58 12.39 -8.50
C TRP A 58 -7.56 13.18 -9.81
N ALA A 59 -7.89 14.47 -9.75
CA ALA A 59 -7.86 15.35 -10.91
C ALA A 59 -6.48 15.38 -11.59
N ARG A 60 -5.39 15.28 -10.82
CA ARG A 60 -4.02 15.23 -11.34
C ARG A 60 -3.63 13.84 -11.86
N HIS A 61 -4.16 12.78 -11.26
CA HIS A 61 -3.90 11.40 -11.65
C HIS A 61 -4.34 11.12 -13.10
N GLU A 62 -5.45 11.73 -13.53
CA GLU A 62 -5.95 11.62 -14.90
C GLU A 62 -4.92 12.06 -15.95
N TYR A 63 -4.09 13.07 -15.64
CA TYR A 63 -3.02 13.54 -16.53
C TYR A 63 -1.77 12.66 -16.54
N ILE A 64 -1.57 11.81 -15.53
CA ILE A 64 -0.34 11.02 -15.36
C ILE A 64 -0.51 9.60 -15.86
N ALA A 65 -1.61 8.94 -15.46
CA ALA A 65 -1.78 7.51 -15.69
C ALA A 65 -3.18 7.12 -16.18
N ILE A 66 -4.16 8.03 -16.09
CA ILE A 66 -5.60 7.79 -16.35
C ILE A 66 -6.17 6.72 -15.40
N SER A 67 -5.70 5.47 -15.51
CA SER A 67 -6.08 4.36 -14.64
C SER A 67 -4.99 3.29 -14.57
N ALA A 68 -5.02 2.50 -13.50
CA ALA A 68 -4.22 1.27 -13.46
C ALA A 68 -4.85 0.18 -14.33
N THR A 69 -4.02 -0.73 -14.86
CA THR A 69 -4.50 -1.81 -15.73
C THR A 69 -5.52 -2.70 -14.99
N MET A 70 -6.55 -3.15 -15.72
CA MET A 70 -7.60 -4.01 -15.17
C MET A 70 -7.05 -5.33 -14.60
N LEU A 71 -6.03 -5.90 -15.23
CA LEU A 71 -5.37 -7.12 -14.74
C LEU A 71 -4.62 -6.86 -13.42
N SER A 72 -3.84 -5.77 -13.36
CA SER A 72 -3.15 -5.36 -12.12
C SER A 72 -4.12 -5.13 -10.97
N ASN A 73 -5.27 -4.49 -11.23
CA ASN A 73 -6.31 -4.27 -10.24
C ASN A 73 -6.90 -5.59 -9.71
N LYS A 74 -7.23 -6.54 -10.59
CA LYS A 74 -7.74 -7.86 -10.19
C LYS A 74 -6.73 -8.64 -9.34
N LEU A 75 -5.47 -8.65 -9.74
CA LEU A 75 -4.40 -9.33 -9.02
C LEU A 75 -4.11 -8.66 -7.66
N ALA A 76 -4.10 -7.32 -7.61
CA ALA A 76 -3.93 -6.59 -6.36
C ALA A 76 -5.09 -6.85 -5.39
N ALA A 77 -6.34 -6.84 -5.86
CA ALA A 77 -7.51 -7.18 -5.05
C ALA A 77 -7.40 -8.61 -4.48
N ARG A 78 -6.95 -9.57 -5.29
CA ARG A 78 -6.70 -10.95 -4.82
C ARG A 78 -5.57 -11.00 -3.80
N ALA A 79 -4.47 -10.30 -4.03
CA ALA A 79 -3.31 -10.24 -3.13
C ALA A 79 -3.67 -9.61 -1.77
N LEU A 80 -4.50 -8.57 -1.77
CA LEU A 80 -4.97 -7.89 -0.55
C LEU A 80 -6.12 -8.64 0.15
N SER A 81 -6.66 -9.71 -0.45
CA SER A 81 -7.74 -10.47 0.17
C SER A 81 -7.31 -11.08 1.52
N PRO A 82 -8.24 -11.22 2.49
CA PRO A 82 -7.93 -11.75 3.82
C PRO A 82 -7.25 -13.14 3.81
N LYS A 83 -7.52 -13.94 2.77
CA LYS A 83 -6.94 -15.28 2.60
C LYS A 83 -5.49 -15.27 2.09
N VAL A 84 -5.10 -14.26 1.32
CA VAL A 84 -3.82 -14.23 0.60
C VAL A 84 -2.83 -13.26 1.25
N ARG A 85 -3.31 -12.10 1.71
CA ARG A 85 -2.49 -11.05 2.32
C ARG A 85 -1.57 -11.56 3.43
N PRO A 86 -2.03 -12.36 4.42
CA PRO A 86 -1.15 -12.84 5.48
C PRO A 86 0.01 -13.70 4.95
N ARG A 87 -0.24 -14.52 3.92
CA ARG A 87 0.78 -15.38 3.30
C ARG A 87 1.85 -14.54 2.60
N ILE A 88 1.45 -13.48 1.90
CA ILE A 88 2.39 -12.58 1.21
C ILE A 88 3.27 -11.84 2.23
N ILE A 89 2.66 -11.27 3.27
CA ILE A 89 3.39 -10.53 4.30
C ILE A 89 4.36 -11.46 5.05
N GLN A 90 3.91 -12.67 5.41
CA GLN A 90 4.78 -13.64 6.08
C GLN A 90 6.01 -13.97 5.23
N ARG A 91 5.82 -14.28 3.93
CA ARG A 91 6.92 -14.52 3.00
C ARG A 91 7.94 -13.36 2.98
N THR A 92 7.47 -12.11 2.91
CA THR A 92 8.35 -10.93 2.92
C THR A 92 9.13 -10.84 4.23
N ARG A 93 8.49 -11.07 5.37
CA ARG A 93 9.13 -11.05 6.70
C ARG A 93 10.19 -12.14 6.83
N ASP A 94 9.94 -13.33 6.30
CA ASP A 94 10.91 -14.43 6.33
C ASP A 94 12.19 -14.05 5.59
N TYR A 95 12.08 -13.42 4.41
CA TYR A 95 13.25 -12.91 3.67
C TYR A 95 14.00 -11.80 4.42
N ILE A 96 13.29 -10.89 5.08
CA ILE A 96 13.92 -9.78 5.84
C ILE A 96 14.65 -10.28 7.09
N LYS A 97 14.18 -11.36 7.71
CA LYS A 97 14.83 -11.97 8.89
C LYS A 97 16.04 -12.82 8.53
N GLN A 98 16.07 -13.39 7.33
CA GLN A 98 17.16 -14.22 6.84
C GLN A 98 18.32 -13.41 6.22
N GLY A 99 18.08 -12.13 5.87
CA GLY A 99 19.08 -11.19 5.33
C GLY A 99 19.67 -10.27 6.38
#